data_AF-A0AAW0QBS6-F1
#
_entry.id   AF-A0AAW0QBS6-F1
#
_cell.length_a   1.000
_cell.length_b   1.000
_cell.length_c   1.000
_cell.angle_alpha   90.00
_cell.angle_beta   90.00
_cell.angle_gamma   90.00
#
_symmetry.space_group_name_H-M   'P 1'
#
loop_
_entity.id
_entity.type
_entity.pdbx_description
1 polymer ?
#
loop_
_entity_poly.entity_id
_entity_poly.type
_entity_poly.pdbx_seq_one_letter_code
_entity_poly.pdbx_strand_id
1 'polypeptide(L)'
;MVGVLYPNRDMPLPNLPFHVSINTVVSILSTILKACAAFILAEGISDSKWKWFRNDKPLHDLVVFDNASRGPWGCLKLLIALRRMHPVASLGAALAILVLVLDPFTQQLLHYCDCKQASTEANATLPRSTMYSEVGSYTVAFSLPPAAPVLSFIDQGLYNPTDVKTPFVCATGNCTFDQLFSTLGFCATCEDMSSKLTFTNVTVTIQTDQTFWVNTTLPSGVYAAAQPSFHMFDSWFVMNLTDEWIEVIQASQAFPGAGANWRKDHHYVMKMRPHSQYGYPDITGCTDWGCVGFGGAGAARCKIDPCVKTYRADIENGHLQEELVRSQKMFRGHSQDGNITFLAADLTCARLEAVSRLQGAGFRVGKDDVVIPWNVRVNASDGKASIPTHVGDPDPNIEIPGPLLNETDLPLDIIPADCIYSMGSDAVYSIQEYLAIYLNGNIGHSNGPPQIRAIFNDSYASFSSINRTFNSIAEGITQRIRSVRAEDVHQGKVVVVSLSKCGGDFDDGVPLCGHYTGDRGAKGAKGDGWGRLEIFAFAYGARRFEKLEGDGASRKGHNG
;
A
#
# COMPACT_ATOMS: atom_id res chain seq x y z
N MET A 1 1.48 -10.32 -41.83
CA MET A 1 2.03 -9.66 -40.63
C MET A 1 1.00 -8.77 -39.96
N VAL A 2 0.45 -7.75 -40.63
CA VAL A 2 -0.57 -6.84 -40.05
C VAL A 2 -1.75 -7.57 -39.40
N GLY A 3 -2.32 -8.57 -40.07
CA GLY A 3 -3.44 -9.36 -39.52
C GLY A 3 -3.12 -10.20 -38.28
N VAL A 4 -1.85 -10.43 -37.95
CA VAL A 4 -1.43 -11.12 -36.72
C VAL A 4 -1.11 -10.11 -35.61
N LEU A 5 -0.50 -8.98 -35.95
CA LEU A 5 -0.03 -8.00 -34.97
C LEU A 5 -1.12 -7.07 -34.48
N TYR A 6 -2.00 -6.61 -35.37
CA TYR A 6 -3.05 -5.65 -35.02
C TYR A 6 -4.03 -6.19 -33.96
N PRO A 7 -4.52 -7.45 -34.03
CA PRO A 7 -5.42 -7.99 -33.02
C PRO A 7 -4.74 -8.32 -31.68
N ASN A 8 -3.41 -8.47 -31.67
CA ASN A 8 -2.63 -8.83 -30.48
C ASN A 8 -1.90 -7.63 -29.87
N ARG A 9 -2.24 -6.42 -30.29
CA ARG A 9 -1.69 -5.19 -29.73
C ARG A 9 -2.28 -4.98 -28.32
N ASP A 10 -1.42 -4.72 -27.36
CA ASP A 10 -1.77 -4.42 -25.96
C ASP A 10 -2.58 -5.53 -25.24
N MET A 11 -2.51 -6.76 -25.77
CA MET A 11 -3.18 -7.94 -25.23
C MET A 11 -2.16 -8.88 -24.56
N PRO A 12 -2.59 -9.68 -23.56
CA PRO A 12 -1.75 -10.74 -23.02
C PRO A 12 -1.32 -11.70 -24.14
N LEU A 13 -0.12 -12.29 -24.03
CA LEU A 13 0.41 -13.15 -25.09
C LEU A 13 -0.61 -14.26 -25.41
N PRO A 14 -1.09 -14.33 -26.67
CA PRO A 14 -2.08 -15.32 -27.05
C PRO A 14 -1.45 -16.72 -26.98
N ASN A 15 -2.20 -17.68 -26.45
CA ASN A 15 -1.81 -19.08 -26.52
C ASN A 15 -2.19 -19.63 -27.90
N LEU A 16 -1.27 -19.51 -28.87
CA LEU A 16 -1.47 -20.01 -30.22
C LEU A 16 -1.47 -21.54 -30.25
N PRO A 17 -2.25 -22.17 -31.15
CA PRO A 17 -2.24 -23.62 -31.31
C PRO A 17 -0.81 -24.12 -31.61
N PHE A 18 -0.47 -25.28 -31.06
CA PHE A 18 0.86 -25.90 -31.14
C PHE A 18 2.00 -25.16 -30.39
N HIS A 19 1.70 -24.26 -29.45
CA HIS A 19 2.70 -23.53 -28.65
C HIS A 19 3.71 -22.72 -29.50
N VAL A 20 3.27 -22.24 -30.67
CA VAL A 20 4.10 -21.44 -31.58
C VAL A 20 4.11 -19.98 -31.11
N SER A 21 5.28 -19.36 -31.03
CA SER A 21 5.40 -17.93 -30.63
C SER A 21 4.99 -16.98 -31.75
N ILE A 22 4.56 -15.75 -31.42
CA ILE A 22 4.31 -14.69 -32.41
C ILE A 22 5.56 -14.40 -33.24
N ASN A 23 6.75 -14.40 -32.60
CA ASN A 23 8.05 -14.28 -33.30
C ASN A 23 8.19 -15.33 -34.40
N THR A 24 7.80 -16.58 -34.13
CA THR A 24 7.89 -17.68 -35.09
C THR A 24 6.95 -17.45 -36.28
N VAL A 25 5.72 -17.01 -36.05
CA VAL A 25 4.75 -16.71 -37.12
C VAL A 25 5.24 -15.55 -37.99
N VAL A 26 5.73 -14.46 -37.38
CA VAL A 26 6.29 -13.32 -38.12
C VAL A 26 7.52 -13.75 -38.93
N SER A 27 8.38 -14.59 -38.37
CA SER A 27 9.57 -15.12 -39.07
C SER A 27 9.16 -15.92 -40.31
N ILE A 28 8.20 -16.85 -40.20
CA ILE A 28 7.72 -17.65 -41.34
C ILE A 28 7.16 -16.75 -42.44
N LEU A 29 6.31 -15.77 -42.07
CA LEU A 29 5.72 -14.84 -43.03
C LEU A 29 6.79 -13.96 -43.70
N SER A 30 7.83 -13.56 -42.97
CA SER A 30 8.99 -12.82 -43.51
C SER A 30 9.76 -13.67 -44.53
N THR A 31 10.05 -14.92 -44.20
CA THR A 31 10.74 -15.85 -45.10
C THR A 31 9.95 -16.08 -46.39
N ILE A 32 8.62 -16.24 -46.32
CA ILE A 32 7.78 -16.41 -47.50
C ILE A 32 7.80 -15.14 -48.37
N LEU A 33 7.64 -13.95 -47.76
CA LEU A 33 7.69 -12.67 -48.46
C LEU A 33 9.02 -12.49 -49.19
N LYS A 34 10.13 -12.84 -48.54
CA LYS A 34 11.47 -12.79 -49.11
C LYS A 34 11.66 -13.73 -50.28
N ALA A 35 11.21 -14.99 -50.14
CA ALA A 35 11.31 -15.97 -51.21
C ALA A 35 10.53 -15.51 -52.46
N CYS A 36 9.32 -14.98 -52.26
CA CYS A 36 8.48 -14.45 -53.34
C CYS A 36 9.15 -13.22 -54.00
N ALA A 37 9.64 -12.27 -53.20
CA ALA A 37 10.30 -11.07 -53.71
C ALA A 37 11.60 -11.42 -54.48
N ALA A 38 12.42 -12.32 -53.94
CA ALA A 38 13.64 -12.78 -54.59
C ALA A 38 13.34 -13.46 -55.94
N PHE A 39 12.30 -14.29 -56.00
CA PHE A 39 11.88 -14.94 -57.24
C PHE A 39 11.47 -13.93 -58.32
N ILE A 40 10.58 -12.97 -57.98
CA ILE A 40 10.11 -11.95 -58.93
C ILE A 40 11.27 -11.07 -59.43
N LEU A 41 12.17 -10.68 -58.53
CA LEU A 41 13.32 -9.84 -58.86
C LEU A 41 14.35 -10.59 -59.74
N ALA A 42 14.60 -11.86 -59.46
CA ALA A 42 15.50 -12.69 -60.27
C ALA A 42 15.01 -12.81 -61.73
N GLU A 43 13.73 -13.10 -61.93
CA GLU A 43 13.11 -13.18 -63.25
C GLU A 43 13.11 -11.82 -63.97
N GLY A 44 12.80 -10.72 -63.26
CA GLY A 44 12.83 -9.37 -63.82
C GLY A 44 14.23 -8.91 -64.27
N ILE A 45 15.28 -9.30 -63.53
CA ILE A 45 16.67 -9.06 -63.92
C ILE A 45 17.05 -9.93 -65.13
N SER A 46 16.59 -11.18 -65.17
CA SER A 46 16.82 -12.11 -66.29
C SER A 46 16.16 -11.62 -67.59
N ASP A 47 14.95 -11.05 -67.54
CA ASP A 47 14.30 -10.44 -68.71
C ASP A 47 15.01 -9.16 -69.18
N SER A 48 15.51 -8.35 -68.22
CA SER A 48 16.25 -7.12 -68.52
C SER A 48 17.53 -7.37 -69.33
N LYS A 49 18.14 -8.55 -69.18
CA LYS A 49 19.27 -9.02 -69.99
C LYS A 49 18.96 -8.97 -71.49
N TRP A 50 17.81 -9.51 -71.91
CA TRP A 50 17.45 -9.57 -73.33
C TRP A 50 17.14 -8.18 -73.90
N LYS A 51 16.64 -7.26 -73.08
CA LYS A 51 16.43 -5.86 -73.46
C LYS A 51 17.76 -5.12 -73.66
N TRP A 52 18.78 -5.42 -72.85
CA TRP A 52 20.12 -4.83 -72.97
C TRP A 52 20.80 -5.21 -74.30
N PHE A 53 20.68 -6.46 -74.72
CA PHE A 53 21.26 -6.99 -75.96
C PHE A 53 20.45 -6.70 -77.24
N ARG A 54 19.43 -5.83 -77.18
CA ARG A 54 18.80 -5.30 -78.41
C ARG A 54 19.74 -4.39 -79.20
N ASN A 55 20.80 -3.89 -78.57
CA ASN A 55 21.86 -3.12 -79.20
C ASN A 55 23.19 -3.87 -79.05
N ASP A 56 24.19 -3.49 -79.84
CA ASP A 56 25.55 -4.06 -79.74
C ASP A 56 26.18 -3.74 -78.38
N LYS A 57 26.43 -4.78 -77.59
CA LYS A 57 26.96 -4.70 -76.22
C LYS A 57 28.05 -5.77 -76.00
N PRO A 58 29.03 -5.52 -75.11
CA PRO A 58 30.07 -6.50 -74.82
C PRO A 58 29.49 -7.76 -74.19
N LEU A 59 29.98 -8.92 -74.62
CA LEU A 59 29.52 -10.23 -74.14
C LEU A 59 29.72 -10.42 -72.62
N HIS A 60 30.69 -9.69 -72.02
CA HIS A 60 30.93 -9.69 -70.58
C HIS A 60 29.68 -9.28 -69.78
N ASP A 61 28.84 -8.37 -70.30
CA ASP A 61 27.63 -7.91 -69.63
C ASP A 61 26.62 -9.06 -69.42
N LEU A 62 26.62 -10.07 -70.30
CA LEU A 62 25.77 -11.24 -70.17
C LEU A 62 26.03 -11.99 -68.85
N VAL A 63 27.31 -12.13 -68.50
CA VAL A 63 27.75 -12.79 -67.25
C VAL A 63 27.42 -11.92 -66.03
N VAL A 64 27.46 -10.59 -66.16
CA VAL A 64 27.05 -9.67 -65.09
C VAL A 64 25.55 -9.79 -64.80
N PHE A 65 24.70 -9.84 -65.82
CA PHE A 65 23.26 -10.05 -65.67
C PHE A 65 22.91 -11.42 -65.10
N ASP A 66 23.53 -12.50 -65.59
CA ASP A 66 23.29 -13.86 -65.09
C ASP A 66 23.69 -14.00 -63.61
N ASN A 67 24.86 -13.48 -63.24
CA ASN A 67 25.28 -13.44 -61.83
C ASN A 67 24.34 -12.61 -60.95
N ALA A 68 23.80 -11.49 -61.47
CA ALA A 68 22.88 -10.64 -60.72
C ALA A 68 21.55 -11.33 -60.39
N SER A 69 21.01 -12.13 -61.32
CA SER A 69 19.78 -12.89 -61.08
C SER A 69 19.93 -13.98 -60.01
N ARG A 70 21.16 -14.42 -59.71
CA ARG A 70 21.44 -15.54 -58.79
C ARG A 70 21.80 -15.12 -57.37
N GLY A 71 21.88 -13.82 -57.09
CA GLY A 71 22.02 -13.37 -55.71
C GLY A 71 22.50 -11.94 -55.52
N PRO A 72 22.58 -11.51 -54.25
CA PRO A 72 22.85 -10.13 -53.88
C PRO A 72 24.24 -9.63 -54.32
N TRP A 73 25.23 -10.52 -54.32
CA TRP A 73 26.59 -10.17 -54.75
C TRP A 73 26.67 -9.85 -56.25
N GLY A 74 25.93 -10.58 -57.08
CA GLY A 74 25.81 -10.27 -58.50
C GLY A 74 25.04 -8.97 -58.72
N CYS A 75 23.99 -8.73 -57.92
CA CYS A 75 23.25 -7.46 -57.94
C CYS A 75 24.17 -6.26 -57.64
N LEU A 76 25.07 -6.39 -56.67
CA LEU A 76 26.06 -5.36 -56.35
C LEU A 76 27.01 -5.09 -57.52
N LYS A 77 27.52 -6.15 -58.17
CA LYS A 77 28.38 -6.02 -59.36
C LYS A 77 27.65 -5.33 -60.51
N LEU A 78 26.38 -5.66 -60.74
CA LEU A 78 25.54 -5.02 -61.76
C LEU A 78 25.31 -3.53 -61.47
N LEU A 79 25.08 -3.17 -60.20
CA LEU A 79 24.96 -1.77 -59.78
C LEU A 79 26.23 -0.95 -59.93
N ILE A 80 27.41 -1.57 -59.82
CA ILE A 80 28.69 -0.88 -60.03
C ILE A 80 28.98 -0.73 -61.53
N ALA A 81 28.73 -1.78 -62.32
CA ALA A 81 29.09 -1.81 -63.74
C ALA A 81 28.10 -1.04 -64.64
N LEU A 82 26.80 -1.06 -64.35
CA LEU A 82 25.75 -0.70 -65.34
C LEU A 82 24.75 0.37 -64.83
N ARG A 83 25.02 1.01 -63.69
CA ARG A 83 24.09 1.89 -62.93
C ARG A 83 23.33 2.93 -63.75
N ARG A 84 24.02 3.59 -64.69
CA ARG A 84 23.46 4.71 -65.47
C ARG A 84 22.93 4.30 -66.84
N MET A 85 23.24 3.08 -67.27
CA MET A 85 22.96 2.63 -68.64
C MET A 85 21.68 1.80 -68.73
N HIS A 86 21.25 1.17 -67.63
CA HIS A 86 20.00 0.40 -67.59
C HIS A 86 19.26 0.60 -66.25
N PRO A 87 18.42 1.65 -66.12
CA PRO A 87 17.82 2.05 -64.85
C PRO A 87 16.88 0.99 -64.27
N VAL A 88 16.18 0.23 -65.14
CA VAL A 88 15.24 -0.83 -64.71
C VAL A 88 15.97 -2.01 -64.05
N ALA A 89 17.10 -2.45 -64.62
CA ALA A 89 17.88 -3.53 -64.03
C ALA A 89 18.60 -3.07 -62.76
N SER A 90 19.03 -1.81 -62.73
CA SER A 90 19.64 -1.21 -61.54
C SER A 90 18.63 -1.10 -60.40
N LEU A 91 17.37 -0.76 -60.69
CA LEU A 91 16.28 -0.77 -59.71
C LEU A 91 16.02 -2.19 -59.18
N GLY A 92 15.91 -3.19 -60.06
CA GLY A 92 15.72 -4.58 -59.66
C GLY A 92 16.87 -5.11 -58.78
N ALA A 93 18.12 -4.80 -59.13
CA ALA A 93 19.29 -5.17 -58.35
C ALA A 93 19.37 -4.45 -56.99
N ALA A 94 18.99 -3.17 -56.92
CA ALA A 94 18.90 -2.44 -55.65
C ALA A 94 17.83 -3.03 -54.73
N LEU A 95 16.65 -3.35 -55.26
CA LEU A 95 15.57 -3.99 -54.51
C LEU A 95 15.97 -5.38 -54.02
N ALA A 96 16.70 -6.18 -54.80
CA ALA A 96 17.16 -7.50 -54.40
C ALA A 96 18.13 -7.44 -53.20
N ILE A 97 18.95 -6.39 -53.11
CA ILE A 97 19.79 -6.13 -51.94
C ILE A 97 18.93 -5.63 -50.76
N LEU A 98 17.95 -4.75 -51.01
CA LEU A 98 17.06 -4.21 -49.97
C LEU A 98 16.24 -5.31 -49.27
N VAL A 99 15.86 -6.37 -49.99
CA VAL A 99 15.14 -7.53 -49.42
C VAL A 99 15.91 -8.20 -48.28
N LEU A 100 17.25 -8.14 -48.26
CA LEU A 100 18.06 -8.66 -47.16
C LEU A 100 17.82 -7.88 -45.85
N VAL A 101 17.56 -6.58 -45.97
CA VAL A 101 17.35 -5.69 -44.81
C VAL A 101 15.99 -5.93 -44.15
N LEU A 102 15.07 -6.67 -44.78
CA LEU A 102 13.78 -6.98 -44.15
C LEU A 102 13.92 -7.80 -42.84
N ASP A 103 15.01 -8.55 -42.63
CA ASP A 103 15.20 -9.32 -41.37
C ASP A 103 15.26 -8.41 -40.13
N PRO A 104 16.20 -7.44 -40.04
CA PRO A 104 16.28 -6.57 -38.87
C PRO A 104 14.99 -5.75 -38.66
N PHE A 105 14.30 -5.34 -39.72
CA PHE A 105 13.01 -4.64 -39.59
C PHE A 105 11.93 -5.54 -38.99
N THR A 106 11.88 -6.82 -39.35
CA THR A 106 10.91 -7.76 -38.74
C THR A 106 11.24 -8.10 -37.29
N GLN A 107 12.51 -8.06 -36.89
CA GLN A 107 12.93 -8.26 -35.51
C GLN A 107 12.59 -7.06 -34.62
N GLN A 108 12.67 -5.83 -35.14
CA GLN A 108 12.29 -4.61 -34.40
C GLN A 108 10.79 -4.40 -34.27
N LEU A 109 9.98 -5.16 -35.01
CA LEU A 109 8.53 -5.01 -35.03
C LEU A 109 7.84 -5.52 -33.75
N LEU A 110 8.55 -6.33 -32.95
CA LEU A 110 8.01 -7.01 -31.77
C LEU A 110 8.68 -6.49 -30.50
N HIS A 111 7.88 -5.91 -29.63
CA HIS A 111 8.30 -5.44 -28.32
C HIS A 111 7.38 -6.05 -27.27
N TYR A 112 7.95 -6.72 -26.28
CA TYR A 112 7.21 -7.37 -25.21
C TYR A 112 7.25 -6.47 -23.97
N CYS A 113 6.10 -6.10 -23.43
CA CYS A 113 6.02 -5.27 -22.23
C CYS A 113 5.53 -6.09 -21.04
N ASP A 114 5.94 -5.69 -19.84
CA ASP A 114 5.38 -6.22 -18.59
C ASP A 114 3.91 -5.79 -18.49
N CYS A 115 2.98 -6.75 -18.42
CA CYS A 115 1.58 -6.48 -18.09
C CYS A 115 1.24 -7.18 -16.77
N LYS A 116 0.78 -6.37 -15.81
CA LYS A 116 0.23 -6.85 -14.54
C LYS A 116 -1.12 -7.49 -14.81
N GLN A 117 -1.28 -8.77 -14.46
CA GLN A 117 -2.56 -9.48 -14.60
C GLN A 117 -3.05 -9.96 -13.25
N ALA A 118 -4.35 -9.79 -12.99
CA ALA A 118 -4.97 -10.34 -11.80
C ALA A 118 -4.99 -11.88 -11.88
N SER A 119 -4.49 -12.55 -10.85
CA SER A 119 -4.62 -14.01 -10.72
C SER A 119 -6.07 -14.38 -10.45
N THR A 120 -6.56 -15.43 -11.11
CA THR A 120 -7.85 -16.08 -10.78
C THR A 120 -7.70 -17.25 -9.82
N GLU A 121 -6.46 -17.67 -9.49
CA GLU A 121 -6.17 -18.88 -8.71
C GLU A 121 -5.60 -18.58 -7.32
N ALA A 122 -5.03 -17.38 -7.13
CA ALA A 122 -4.44 -16.96 -5.86
C ALA A 122 -5.27 -15.83 -5.23
N ASN A 123 -5.47 -15.92 -3.91
CA ASN A 123 -6.14 -14.90 -3.12
C ASN A 123 -5.13 -14.16 -2.22
N ALA A 124 -5.35 -12.86 -2.04
CA ALA A 124 -4.62 -12.06 -1.08
C ALA A 124 -5.49 -11.85 0.16
N THR A 125 -4.90 -11.94 1.36
CA THR A 125 -5.66 -11.77 2.60
C THR A 125 -4.98 -10.87 3.62
N LEU A 126 -5.80 -10.07 4.30
CA LEU A 126 -5.40 -9.23 5.43
C LEU A 126 -6.27 -9.51 6.66
N PRO A 127 -5.68 -9.56 7.87
CA PRO A 127 -6.39 -9.79 9.11
C PRO A 127 -7.15 -8.53 9.55
N ARG A 128 -8.39 -8.77 9.98
CA ARG A 128 -9.29 -7.79 10.57
C ARG A 128 -9.94 -8.42 11.80
N SER A 129 -10.23 -7.59 12.80
CA SER A 129 -10.99 -8.00 13.98
C SER A 129 -12.25 -7.14 14.08
N THR A 130 -13.39 -7.80 14.30
CA THR A 130 -14.71 -7.22 14.55
C THR A 130 -15.13 -7.35 16.01
N MET A 131 -14.61 -8.35 16.74
CA MET A 131 -14.73 -8.48 18.19
C MET A 131 -13.39 -8.59 18.92
N TYR A 132 -13.29 -7.98 20.11
CA TYR A 132 -12.14 -8.12 21.01
C TYR A 132 -12.57 -8.20 22.48
N SER A 133 -12.09 -9.21 23.20
CA SER A 133 -12.43 -9.43 24.61
C SER A 133 -11.31 -10.12 25.41
N GLU A 134 -10.05 -9.98 24.95
CA GLU A 134 -8.92 -10.65 25.59
C GLU A 134 -8.55 -9.95 26.91
N VAL A 135 -8.45 -10.71 28.00
CA VAL A 135 -8.03 -10.25 29.34
C VAL A 135 -7.04 -11.22 29.96
N GLY A 136 -6.20 -10.74 30.87
CA GLY A 136 -5.27 -11.57 31.63
C GLY A 136 -5.94 -12.34 32.77
N SER A 137 -5.18 -13.22 33.41
CA SER A 137 -5.64 -13.96 34.60
C SER A 137 -5.73 -13.03 35.82
N TYR A 138 -6.75 -13.24 36.65
CA TYR A 138 -6.92 -12.53 37.93
C TYR A 138 -5.66 -12.64 38.79
N THR A 139 -5.10 -11.48 39.16
CA THR A 139 -3.94 -11.39 40.08
C THR A 139 -4.39 -11.13 41.51
N VAL A 140 -5.52 -10.42 41.69
CA VAL A 140 -6.25 -10.21 42.95
C VAL A 140 -7.76 -10.11 42.65
N ALA A 141 -8.62 -10.23 43.67
CA ALA A 141 -10.06 -10.08 43.49
C ALA A 141 -10.40 -8.72 42.85
N PHE A 142 -11.22 -8.73 41.79
CA PHE A 142 -11.65 -7.55 41.03
C PHE A 142 -10.54 -6.80 40.25
N SER A 143 -9.36 -7.39 40.05
CA SER A 143 -8.33 -6.85 39.12
C SER A 143 -8.09 -7.81 37.96
N LEU A 144 -8.35 -7.32 36.75
CA LEU A 144 -8.06 -8.01 35.49
C LEU A 144 -6.95 -7.24 34.77
N PRO A 145 -5.69 -7.72 34.79
CA PRO A 145 -4.64 -7.09 33.99
C PRO A 145 -4.87 -7.35 32.49
N PRO A 146 -4.26 -6.56 31.58
CA PRO A 146 -4.23 -6.91 30.17
C PRO A 146 -3.60 -8.29 29.96
N ALA A 147 -4.01 -8.97 28.89
CA ALA A 147 -3.36 -10.21 28.51
C ALA A 147 -1.87 -9.98 28.24
N ALA A 148 -1.00 -10.89 28.69
CA ALA A 148 0.46 -10.74 28.57
C ALA A 148 0.95 -10.40 27.15
N PRO A 149 0.38 -10.96 26.07
CA PRO A 149 0.75 -10.54 24.71
C PRO A 149 0.50 -9.05 24.45
N VAL A 150 -0.59 -8.46 24.95
CA VAL A 150 -0.88 -7.02 24.79
C VAL A 150 0.26 -6.16 25.35
N LEU A 151 0.81 -6.55 26.50
CA LEU A 151 1.92 -5.83 27.13
C LEU A 151 3.16 -5.79 26.23
N SER A 152 3.50 -6.92 25.59
CA SER A 152 4.64 -6.97 24.65
C SER A 152 4.45 -6.06 23.43
N PHE A 153 3.21 -5.90 22.95
CA PHE A 153 2.90 -5.03 21.83
C PHE A 153 2.88 -3.55 22.24
N ILE A 154 2.55 -3.22 23.49
CA ILE A 154 2.73 -1.88 24.06
C ILE A 154 4.22 -1.53 24.09
N ASP A 155 5.07 -2.43 24.61
CA ASP A 155 6.52 -2.24 24.63
C ASP A 155 7.09 -2.13 23.21
N GLN A 156 6.63 -2.96 22.28
CA GLN A 156 7.05 -2.88 20.88
C GLN A 156 6.65 -1.55 20.22
N GLY A 157 5.42 -1.08 20.46
CA GLY A 157 4.96 0.22 19.97
C GLY A 157 5.75 1.40 20.56
N LEU A 158 6.25 1.28 21.79
CA LEU A 158 7.08 2.32 22.41
C LEU A 158 8.54 2.28 21.91
N TYR A 159 9.18 1.11 21.96
CA TYR A 159 10.63 1.01 21.74
C TYR A 159 11.02 0.71 20.29
N ASN A 160 10.22 -0.07 19.55
CA ASN A 160 10.52 -0.51 18.17
C ASN A 160 9.27 -0.44 17.27
N PRO A 161 8.70 0.76 17.05
CA PRO A 161 7.43 0.91 16.33
C PRO A 161 7.48 0.44 14.88
N THR A 162 8.65 0.40 14.25
CA THR A 162 8.83 -0.06 12.86
C THR A 162 8.73 -1.58 12.71
N ASP A 163 8.88 -2.34 13.80
CA ASP A 163 8.83 -3.80 13.78
C ASP A 163 7.42 -4.36 14.00
N VAL A 164 6.46 -3.49 14.32
CA VAL A 164 5.05 -3.88 14.45
C VAL A 164 4.50 -4.14 13.05
N LYS A 165 4.44 -5.41 12.64
CA LYS A 165 4.03 -5.82 11.29
C LYS A 165 2.71 -6.56 11.33
N THR A 166 1.78 -6.12 10.48
CA THR A 166 0.54 -6.84 10.19
C THR A 166 0.88 -8.12 9.40
N PRO A 167 0.45 -9.32 9.85
CA PRO A 167 0.60 -10.52 9.02
C PRO A 167 -0.31 -10.42 7.79
N PHE A 168 0.13 -10.91 6.64
CA PHE A 168 -0.65 -10.91 5.40
C PHE A 168 -0.32 -12.13 4.55
N VAL A 169 -1.21 -12.49 3.63
CA VAL A 169 -0.95 -13.52 2.60
C VAL A 169 -0.99 -12.87 1.23
N CYS A 170 0.13 -12.93 0.51
CA CYS A 170 0.24 -12.48 -0.88
C CYS A 170 1.37 -13.26 -1.58
N ALA A 171 1.02 -14.29 -2.34
CA ALA A 171 2.00 -15.22 -2.91
C ALA A 171 2.90 -14.59 -3.99
N THR A 172 2.40 -13.59 -4.73
CA THR A 172 3.16 -12.93 -5.81
C THR A 172 4.02 -11.77 -5.32
N GLY A 173 3.86 -11.35 -4.05
CA GLY A 173 4.46 -10.13 -3.53
C GLY A 173 3.84 -8.83 -4.05
N ASN A 174 2.88 -8.88 -4.96
CA ASN A 174 2.14 -7.70 -5.44
C ASN A 174 0.63 -8.00 -5.38
N CYS A 175 -0.10 -7.33 -4.49
CA CYS A 175 -1.53 -7.55 -4.29
C CYS A 175 -2.25 -6.22 -4.06
N THR A 176 -3.44 -6.08 -4.62
CA THR A 176 -4.25 -4.86 -4.52
C THR A 176 -5.61 -5.18 -3.90
N PHE A 177 -6.09 -4.28 -3.04
CA PHE A 177 -7.38 -4.42 -2.36
C PHE A 177 -8.34 -3.33 -2.86
N ASP A 178 -9.31 -3.75 -3.69
CA ASP A 178 -10.25 -2.82 -4.35
C ASP A 178 -11.20 -2.13 -3.36
N GLN A 179 -11.32 -2.65 -2.14
CA GLN A 179 -12.21 -2.13 -1.10
C GLN A 179 -11.41 -1.71 0.14
N LEU A 180 -11.84 -0.61 0.74
CA LEU A 180 -11.43 -0.23 2.08
C LEU A 180 -11.91 -1.30 3.07
N PHE A 181 -11.12 -1.52 4.12
CA PHE A 181 -11.54 -2.39 5.22
C PHE A 181 -11.36 -1.68 6.54
N SER A 182 -12.25 -2.03 7.47
CA SER A 182 -12.28 -1.46 8.81
C SER A 182 -11.94 -2.54 9.83
N THR A 183 -11.17 -2.23 10.86
CA THR A 183 -10.80 -3.15 11.94
C THR A 183 -10.84 -2.47 13.29
N LEU A 184 -11.10 -3.25 14.33
CA LEU A 184 -10.91 -2.83 15.71
C LEU A 184 -9.46 -2.45 15.99
N GLY A 185 -9.29 -1.42 16.82
CA GLY A 185 -8.00 -0.96 17.29
C GLY A 185 -8.11 0.07 18.41
N PHE A 186 -6.97 0.66 18.75
CA PHE A 186 -6.91 1.81 19.64
C PHE A 186 -6.38 3.03 18.89
N CYS A 187 -6.87 4.20 19.26
CA CYS A 187 -6.50 5.47 18.67
C CYS A 187 -5.98 6.42 19.73
N ALA A 188 -4.83 7.02 19.47
CA ALA A 188 -4.32 8.10 20.29
C ALA A 188 -4.96 9.43 19.87
N THR A 189 -5.33 10.23 20.86
CA THR A 189 -5.70 11.64 20.69
C THR A 189 -4.78 12.46 21.57
N CYS A 190 -4.07 13.43 20.99
CA CYS A 190 -3.15 14.30 21.71
C CYS A 190 -3.47 15.77 21.43
N GLU A 191 -3.35 16.60 22.45
CA GLU A 191 -3.53 18.06 22.35
C GLU A 191 -2.29 18.77 22.88
N ASP A 192 -1.87 19.83 22.18
CA ASP A 192 -0.78 20.68 22.62
C ASP A 192 -1.29 21.62 23.73
N MET A 193 -0.68 21.49 24.91
CA MET A 193 -1.05 22.23 26.11
C MET A 193 -0.02 23.30 26.46
N SER A 194 1.00 23.50 25.61
CA SER A 194 2.12 24.41 25.87
C SER A 194 1.67 25.87 26.08
N SER A 195 0.59 26.29 25.41
CA SER A 195 0.01 27.64 25.55
C SER A 195 -0.75 27.88 26.86
N LYS A 196 -1.10 26.81 27.58
CA LYS A 196 -1.83 26.85 28.86
C LYS A 196 -0.89 26.71 30.07
N LEU A 197 0.42 26.65 29.84
CA LEU A 197 1.40 26.56 30.90
C LEU A 197 1.45 27.84 31.72
N THR A 198 1.51 27.66 33.03
CA THR A 198 1.74 28.74 33.99
C THR A 198 3.11 28.59 34.60
N PHE A 199 3.80 29.71 34.75
CA PHE A 199 5.15 29.78 35.26
C PHE A 199 5.14 30.47 36.62
N THR A 200 5.52 29.76 37.66
CA THR A 200 5.57 30.31 39.02
C THR A 200 7.02 30.45 39.44
N ASN A 201 7.48 31.69 39.61
CA ASN A 201 8.81 31.96 40.15
C ASN A 201 8.82 31.61 41.64
N VAL A 202 9.76 30.77 42.04
CA VAL A 202 10.02 30.48 43.44
C VAL A 202 11.45 30.92 43.75
N THR A 203 11.60 31.72 44.79
CA THR A 203 12.88 32.23 45.26
C THR A 203 13.31 31.42 46.48
N VAL A 204 14.48 30.78 46.48
CA VAL A 204 15.11 30.29 47.72
C VAL A 204 16.47 30.96 47.84
N THR A 205 16.70 31.41 49.05
CA THR A 205 17.93 32.11 49.43
C THR A 205 18.90 31.06 49.96
N ILE A 206 20.04 30.89 49.28
CA ILE A 206 21.13 30.06 49.80
C ILE A 206 22.27 31.01 50.18
N GLN A 207 22.49 31.18 51.48
CA GLN A 207 23.65 31.85 52.11
C GLN A 207 24.19 33.12 51.42
N THR A 208 23.31 34.06 51.03
CA THR A 208 23.57 35.43 50.52
C THR A 208 23.64 35.65 48.99
N ASP A 209 23.29 34.67 48.15
CA ASP A 209 22.93 34.92 46.74
C ASP A 209 21.56 34.29 46.41
N GLN A 210 20.66 35.09 45.81
CA GLN A 210 19.28 34.71 45.54
C GLN A 210 19.19 33.82 44.29
N THR A 211 18.60 32.63 44.43
CA THR A 211 18.30 31.76 43.28
C THR A 211 16.80 31.78 42.98
N PHE A 212 16.45 32.01 41.72
CA PHE A 212 15.08 31.96 41.19
C PHE A 212 14.91 30.69 40.34
N TRP A 213 13.89 29.89 40.59
CA TRP A 213 13.47 28.80 39.68
C TRP A 213 12.02 28.95 39.26
N VAL A 214 11.68 28.27 38.18
CA VAL A 214 10.38 28.36 37.52
C VAL A 214 9.69 27.01 37.63
N ASN A 215 8.65 26.93 38.46
CA ASN A 215 7.72 25.80 38.38
C ASN A 215 6.85 25.99 37.15
N THR A 216 6.83 24.99 36.28
CA THR A 216 5.96 24.94 35.11
C THR A 216 4.76 24.08 35.49
N THR A 217 3.56 24.65 35.45
CA THR A 217 2.35 23.99 35.96
C THR A 217 1.22 24.05 34.92
N LEU A 218 0.53 22.94 34.73
CA LEU A 218 -0.70 22.82 33.95
C LEU A 218 -1.92 23.25 34.78
N PRO A 219 -3.04 23.63 34.13
CA PRO A 219 -4.30 23.97 34.81
C PRO A 219 -4.85 22.85 35.72
N SER A 220 -4.50 21.59 35.43
CA SER A 220 -4.83 20.41 36.24
C SER A 220 -4.10 20.37 37.59
N GLY A 221 -3.03 21.16 37.76
CA GLY A 221 -2.14 21.14 38.91
C GLY A 221 -0.90 20.26 38.75
N VAL A 222 -0.77 19.49 37.65
CA VAL A 222 0.46 18.76 37.33
C VAL A 222 1.59 19.75 37.05
N TYR A 223 2.75 19.54 37.66
CA TYR A 223 3.88 20.44 37.51
C TYR A 223 5.21 19.71 37.27
N ALA A 224 6.10 20.37 36.55
CA ALA A 224 7.50 20.00 36.39
C ALA A 224 8.39 21.14 36.90
N ALA A 225 9.54 20.78 37.44
CA ALA A 225 10.49 21.72 38.02
C ALA A 225 11.93 21.32 37.69
N ALA A 226 12.76 22.31 37.40
CA ALA A 226 14.19 22.13 37.14
C ALA A 226 15.03 23.10 37.98
N GLN A 227 15.92 22.54 38.79
CA GLN A 227 16.73 23.27 39.77
C GLN A 227 18.18 23.46 39.27
N PRO A 228 18.82 24.64 39.47
CA PRO A 228 20.17 24.91 38.96
C PRO A 228 21.33 24.21 39.69
N SER A 229 21.10 23.67 40.90
CA SER A 229 22.21 23.15 41.73
C SER A 229 21.73 22.24 42.87
N PHE A 230 22.23 20.99 42.88
CA PHE A 230 22.18 19.95 43.93
C PHE A 230 20.98 18.98 43.98
N HIS A 231 21.05 17.96 43.12
CA HIS A 231 20.83 16.52 43.35
C HIS A 231 19.53 15.93 43.93
N MET A 232 18.51 16.65 44.39
CA MET A 232 17.45 15.96 45.16
C MET A 232 15.98 16.06 44.71
N PHE A 233 15.56 16.99 43.84
CA PHE A 233 14.10 17.17 43.55
C PHE A 233 13.71 17.49 42.11
N ASP A 234 14.58 17.20 41.15
CA ASP A 234 14.33 17.53 39.75
C ASP A 234 13.34 16.57 39.08
N SER A 235 12.11 17.03 38.84
CA SER A 235 11.13 16.37 37.96
C SER A 235 11.05 17.18 36.68
N TRP A 236 12.08 17.04 35.85
CA TRP A 236 12.26 17.80 34.61
C TRP A 236 11.21 17.47 33.56
N PHE A 237 10.81 16.21 33.53
CA PHE A 237 9.77 15.71 32.64
C PHE A 237 8.85 14.84 33.47
N VAL A 238 7.57 15.17 33.48
CA VAL A 238 6.57 14.46 34.27
C VAL A 238 5.48 13.96 33.33
N MET A 239 5.11 12.71 33.51
CA MET A 239 3.92 12.13 32.93
C MET A 239 3.00 11.70 34.07
N ASN A 240 1.76 12.18 34.08
CA ASN A 240 0.80 11.89 35.13
C ASN A 240 -0.61 11.73 34.56
N LEU A 241 -1.45 10.95 35.25
CA LEU A 241 -2.85 10.76 34.88
C LEU A 241 -3.72 11.84 35.55
N THR A 242 -4.54 12.52 34.76
CA THR A 242 -5.53 13.51 35.22
C THR A 242 -6.79 13.41 34.38
N ASP A 243 -7.96 13.21 35.00
CA ASP A 243 -9.27 13.22 34.33
C ASP A 243 -9.31 12.42 33.01
N GLU A 244 -8.85 11.17 33.03
CA GLU A 244 -8.75 10.26 31.87
C GLU A 244 -7.70 10.62 30.80
N TRP A 245 -6.94 11.70 30.99
CA TRP A 245 -5.83 12.09 30.13
C TRP A 245 -4.49 11.78 30.80
N ILE A 246 -3.50 11.42 29.98
CA ILE A 246 -2.10 11.38 30.38
C ILE A 246 -1.49 12.71 30.00
N GLU A 247 -1.21 13.53 31.01
CA GLU A 247 -0.55 14.82 30.86
C GLU A 247 0.96 14.63 30.88
N VAL A 248 1.62 15.29 29.94
CA VAL A 248 3.06 15.30 29.74
C VAL A 248 3.51 16.75 29.89
N ILE A 249 4.46 16.99 30.77
CA ILE A 249 4.98 18.33 31.02
C ILE A 249 6.50 18.30 31.15
N GLN A 250 7.16 19.24 30.47
CA GLN A 250 8.59 19.49 30.55
C GLN A 250 8.84 20.84 31.22
N ALA A 251 9.75 20.85 32.20
CA ALA A 251 10.16 22.04 32.91
C ALA A 251 10.92 23.03 32.03
N SER A 252 10.84 24.32 32.36
CA SER A 252 11.77 25.35 31.92
C SER A 252 12.88 25.59 32.95
N GLN A 253 14.03 26.08 32.52
CA GLN A 253 15.06 26.65 33.40
C GLN A 253 15.26 28.15 33.14
N ALA A 254 15.43 28.93 34.22
CA ALA A 254 15.78 30.36 34.18
C ALA A 254 16.98 30.65 35.10
N PHE A 255 17.88 31.57 34.74
CA PHE A 255 19.09 31.91 35.50
C PHE A 255 19.04 33.30 36.17
N PRO A 256 19.63 33.49 37.38
CA PRO A 256 19.82 34.81 38.00
C PRO A 256 20.88 35.66 37.25
N GLY A 257 20.67 36.98 37.11
CA GLY A 257 21.67 37.93 36.58
C GLY A 257 21.36 38.58 35.22
N ALA A 258 20.21 38.30 34.61
CA ALA A 258 19.72 39.06 33.45
C ALA A 258 19.26 40.46 33.91
N GLY A 259 20.11 41.48 33.71
CA GLY A 259 19.92 42.83 34.25
C GLY A 259 18.62 43.55 33.84
N ALA A 260 18.35 44.69 34.48
CA ALA A 260 17.12 45.50 34.42
C ALA A 260 16.65 46.00 33.03
N ASN A 261 17.30 45.60 31.94
CA ASN A 261 16.99 46.00 30.57
C ASN A 261 16.48 44.84 29.68
N TRP A 262 16.35 43.63 30.19
CA TRP A 262 15.85 42.49 29.41
C TRP A 262 14.36 42.29 29.70
N ARG A 263 13.54 42.33 28.64
CA ARG A 263 12.09 42.15 28.70
C ARG A 263 11.75 40.84 29.42
N LYS A 264 10.55 40.77 29.99
CA LYS A 264 9.98 39.63 30.77
C LYS A 264 9.87 38.29 30.00
N ASP A 265 10.58 38.15 28.87
CA ASP A 265 10.33 37.17 27.81
C ASP A 265 11.59 36.35 27.44
N HIS A 266 12.74 36.54 28.11
CA HIS A 266 13.99 35.84 27.79
C HIS A 266 14.35 34.76 28.81
N HIS A 267 13.75 33.58 28.64
CA HIS A 267 14.18 32.37 29.34
C HIS A 267 15.30 31.68 28.55
N TYR A 268 16.32 31.13 29.23
CA TYR A 268 17.40 30.40 28.58
C TYR A 268 16.91 29.05 28.09
N VAL A 269 17.23 28.77 26.84
CA VAL A 269 16.96 27.49 26.20
C VAL A 269 18.05 26.51 26.64
N MET A 270 17.67 25.46 27.37
CA MET A 270 18.60 24.42 27.82
C MET A 270 18.04 23.04 27.55
N LYS A 271 18.89 22.17 27.00
CA LYS A 271 18.60 20.74 26.89
C LYS A 271 18.94 20.04 28.18
N MET A 272 17.91 19.54 28.87
CA MET A 272 18.06 18.73 30.08
C MET A 272 18.43 17.30 29.68
N ARG A 273 19.61 16.83 30.10
CA ARG A 273 20.09 15.49 29.76
C ARG A 273 20.20 14.62 31.02
N PRO A 274 19.90 13.30 30.96
CA PRO A 274 20.02 12.36 32.09
C PRO A 274 21.45 12.10 32.61
N HIS A 275 22.40 12.99 32.35
CA HIS A 275 23.78 12.97 32.80
C HIS A 275 24.19 14.42 33.09
N SER A 276 25.16 14.66 33.98
CA SER A 276 25.53 15.99 34.53
C SER A 276 26.06 17.04 33.52
N GLN A 277 25.74 16.93 32.24
CA GLN A 277 26.12 17.83 31.17
C GLN A 277 24.95 18.72 30.77
N TYR A 278 25.01 19.97 31.22
CA TYR A 278 24.23 21.06 30.64
C TYR A 278 24.92 21.52 29.36
N GLY A 279 24.18 21.55 28.26
CA GLY A 279 24.65 22.08 26.99
C GLY A 279 23.76 23.22 26.53
N TYR A 280 24.35 24.34 26.15
CA TYR A 280 23.65 25.33 25.33
C TYR A 280 23.41 24.70 23.95
N PRO A 281 22.15 24.50 23.54
CA PRO A 281 21.87 23.89 22.25
C PRO A 281 22.20 24.86 21.12
N ASP A 282 22.64 24.31 20.00
CA ASP A 282 22.51 24.99 18.72
C ASP A 282 21.00 25.10 18.41
N ILE A 283 20.47 26.32 18.51
CA ILE A 283 19.04 26.62 18.34
C ILE A 283 18.63 26.69 16.86
N THR A 284 19.57 26.56 15.93
CA THR A 284 19.31 26.71 14.50
C THR A 284 18.50 25.52 13.99
N GLY A 285 17.24 25.76 13.59
CA GLY A 285 16.35 24.71 13.06
C GLY A 285 15.76 23.76 14.13
N CYS A 286 15.87 24.09 15.41
CA CYS A 286 15.38 23.26 16.49
C CYS A 286 13.87 23.42 16.69
N THR A 287 13.13 22.30 16.82
CA THR A 287 11.65 22.26 16.96
C THR A 287 11.17 21.55 18.23
N ASP A 288 12.09 21.06 19.06
CA ASP A 288 11.77 20.42 20.33
C ASP A 288 11.43 21.43 21.42
N TRP A 289 10.70 20.98 22.45
CA TRP A 289 10.33 21.82 23.58
C TRP A 289 11.56 22.40 24.27
N GLY A 290 12.64 21.62 24.34
CA GLY A 290 13.94 22.02 24.85
C GLY A 290 14.57 23.22 24.12
N CYS A 291 14.04 23.60 22.95
CA CYS A 291 14.52 24.68 22.09
C CYS A 291 13.54 25.85 21.88
N VAL A 292 12.27 25.56 21.63
CA VAL A 292 11.28 26.57 21.18
C VAL A 292 10.33 27.04 22.27
N GLY A 293 10.24 26.30 23.37
CA GLY A 293 9.41 26.65 24.51
C GLY A 293 9.90 27.90 25.23
N PHE A 294 9.08 28.44 26.13
CA PHE A 294 9.46 29.50 27.07
C PHE A 294 10.60 29.00 27.97
N GLY A 295 11.84 29.02 27.45
CA GLY A 295 13.05 28.45 28.08
C GLY A 295 13.04 26.93 28.23
N GLY A 296 12.61 26.19 27.21
CA GLY A 296 12.65 24.72 27.26
C GLY A 296 11.38 24.01 27.74
N ALA A 297 10.33 24.76 28.10
CA ALA A 297 9.07 24.20 28.59
C ALA A 297 8.11 23.79 27.44
N GLY A 298 7.40 22.69 27.65
CA GLY A 298 6.32 22.26 26.76
C GLY A 298 5.40 21.29 27.46
N ALA A 299 4.17 21.17 26.95
CA ALA A 299 3.21 20.25 27.51
C ALA A 299 2.26 19.69 26.45
N ALA A 300 1.81 18.47 26.69
CA ALA A 300 0.78 17.81 25.91
C ALA A 300 -0.16 17.05 26.85
N ARG A 301 -1.39 16.83 26.42
CA ARG A 301 -2.25 15.82 27.04
C ARG A 301 -2.65 14.81 25.98
N CYS A 302 -2.53 13.54 26.30
CA CYS A 302 -2.81 12.45 25.37
C CYS A 302 -3.72 11.39 26.02
N LYS A 303 -4.55 10.74 25.22
CA LYS A 303 -5.35 9.58 25.64
C LYS A 303 -5.40 8.53 24.54
N ILE A 304 -5.58 7.27 24.94
CA ILE A 304 -5.67 6.12 24.04
C ILE A 304 -7.04 5.46 24.27
N ASP A 305 -7.91 5.59 23.27
CA ASP A 305 -9.31 5.15 23.33
C ASP A 305 -9.60 4.07 22.28
N PRO A 306 -10.58 3.17 22.53
CA PRO A 306 -11.01 2.19 21.54
C PRO A 306 -11.62 2.87 20.31
N CYS A 307 -11.25 2.39 19.14
CA CYS A 307 -11.70 2.94 17.87
C CYS A 307 -11.81 1.86 16.78
N VAL A 308 -12.52 2.20 15.71
CA VAL A 308 -12.50 1.47 14.45
C VAL A 308 -11.61 2.24 13.49
N LYS A 309 -10.59 1.58 12.93
CA LYS A 309 -9.69 2.15 11.92
C LYS A 309 -10.03 1.60 10.55
N THR A 310 -10.23 2.49 9.57
CA THR A 310 -10.44 2.14 8.17
C THR A 310 -9.16 2.39 7.39
N TYR A 311 -8.68 1.37 6.67
CA TYR A 311 -7.44 1.43 5.90
C TYR A 311 -7.70 1.22 4.41
N ARG A 312 -6.84 1.87 3.61
CA ARG A 312 -6.48 1.43 2.27
C ARG A 312 -5.21 0.61 2.39
N ALA A 313 -5.15 -0.54 1.73
CA ALA A 313 -3.96 -1.38 1.77
C ALA A 313 -3.58 -1.86 0.38
N ASP A 314 -2.27 -1.92 0.15
CA ASP A 314 -1.66 -2.49 -1.03
C ASP A 314 -0.38 -3.22 -0.61
N ILE A 315 -0.01 -4.27 -1.35
CA ILE A 315 1.23 -5.00 -1.13
C ILE A 315 2.09 -4.80 -2.36
N GLU A 316 3.27 -4.23 -2.17
CA GLU A 316 4.24 -3.98 -3.22
C GLU A 316 5.58 -4.62 -2.88
N ASN A 317 6.10 -5.46 -3.77
CA ASN A 317 7.37 -6.17 -3.59
C ASN A 317 7.47 -6.94 -2.26
N GLY A 318 6.36 -7.51 -1.78
CA GLY A 318 6.29 -8.23 -0.51
C GLY A 318 6.27 -7.34 0.73
N HIS A 319 6.03 -6.04 0.57
CA HIS A 319 5.83 -5.09 1.66
C HIS A 319 4.39 -4.58 1.67
N LEU A 320 3.70 -4.79 2.78
CA LEU A 320 2.39 -4.23 3.02
C LEU A 320 2.50 -2.72 3.30
N GLN A 321 1.75 -1.93 2.55
CA GLN A 321 1.55 -0.51 2.77
C GLN A 321 0.09 -0.30 3.19
N GLU A 322 -0.14 0.15 4.41
CA GLU A 322 -1.47 0.52 4.91
C GLU A 322 -1.52 2.04 5.12
N GLU A 323 -2.51 2.68 4.51
CA GLU A 323 -2.82 4.09 4.71
C GLU A 323 -4.10 4.20 5.54
N LEU A 324 -4.00 4.86 6.70
CA LEU A 324 -5.17 5.14 7.53
C LEU A 324 -6.03 6.21 6.85
N VAL A 325 -7.21 5.81 6.38
CA VAL A 325 -8.17 6.71 5.73
C VAL A 325 -9.03 7.42 6.77
N ARG A 326 -9.43 6.69 7.81
CA ARG A 326 -10.36 7.16 8.84
C ARG A 326 -10.13 6.42 10.16
N SER A 327 -10.37 7.11 11.26
CA SER A 327 -10.60 6.51 12.57
C SER A 327 -11.91 7.00 13.17
N GLN A 328 -12.70 6.10 13.75
CA GLN A 328 -13.96 6.43 14.42
C GLN A 328 -13.93 5.93 15.86
N LYS A 329 -14.24 6.80 16.83
CA LYS A 329 -14.35 6.43 18.24
C LYS A 329 -15.53 5.48 18.45
N MET A 330 -15.36 4.51 19.34
CA MET A 330 -16.43 3.61 19.76
C MET A 330 -17.22 4.21 20.93
N PHE A 331 -18.48 3.78 21.10
CA PHE A 331 -19.35 4.26 22.17
C PHE A 331 -19.61 3.18 23.22
N ARG A 332 -19.76 3.59 24.47
CA ARG A 332 -20.10 2.68 25.57
C ARG A 332 -21.57 2.24 25.46
N GLY A 333 -21.80 0.97 25.22
CA GLY A 333 -23.09 0.29 25.26
C GLY A 333 -23.05 -0.92 26.18
N HIS A 334 -24.01 -1.83 26.00
CA HIS A 334 -24.07 -3.11 26.73
C HIS A 334 -24.16 -4.29 25.75
N SER A 335 -23.48 -5.38 26.10
CA SER A 335 -23.43 -6.63 25.35
C SER A 335 -24.76 -7.38 25.40
N GLN A 336 -24.83 -8.50 24.66
CA GLN A 336 -25.96 -9.41 24.76
C GLN A 336 -26.18 -9.96 26.17
N ASP A 337 -25.18 -9.96 27.06
CA ASP A 337 -25.29 -10.52 28.41
C ASP A 337 -25.46 -9.44 29.50
N GLY A 338 -25.58 -8.17 29.11
CA GLY A 338 -25.69 -7.03 30.03
C GLY A 338 -24.35 -6.52 30.58
N ASN A 339 -23.23 -7.00 30.02
CA ASN A 339 -21.89 -6.47 30.35
C ASN A 339 -21.63 -5.19 29.55
N ILE A 340 -20.86 -4.27 30.11
CA ILE A 340 -20.48 -3.04 29.40
C ILE A 340 -19.60 -3.40 28.20
N THR A 341 -19.86 -2.82 27.03
CA THR A 341 -19.08 -3.04 25.80
C THR A 341 -18.95 -1.75 25.02
N PHE A 342 -17.83 -1.56 24.35
CA PHE A 342 -17.68 -0.49 23.37
C PHE A 342 -18.16 -0.99 22.01
N LEU A 343 -18.99 -0.19 21.35
CA LEU A 343 -19.69 -0.58 20.13
C LEU A 343 -19.54 0.51 19.05
N ALA A 344 -19.41 0.05 17.81
CA ALA A 344 -19.50 0.87 16.60
C ALA A 344 -20.13 0.04 15.48
N ALA A 345 -20.73 0.69 14.49
CA ALA A 345 -21.43 0.00 13.41
C ALA A 345 -20.94 0.47 12.04
N ASP A 346 -20.69 -0.47 11.13
CA ASP A 346 -20.31 -0.23 9.74
C ASP A 346 -21.55 -0.19 8.83
N LEU A 347 -21.88 1.01 8.37
CA LEU A 347 -22.99 1.28 7.48
C LEU A 347 -22.76 0.77 6.06
N THR A 348 -21.51 0.57 5.62
CA THR A 348 -21.25 -0.02 4.29
C THR A 348 -21.60 -1.50 4.25
N CYS A 349 -21.48 -2.19 5.38
CA CYS A 349 -21.90 -3.58 5.55
C CYS A 349 -23.42 -3.72 5.70
N ALA A 350 -24.10 -2.70 6.23
CA ALA A 350 -25.51 -2.74 6.64
C ALA A 350 -26.57 -2.61 5.53
N ARG A 351 -26.16 -2.38 4.26
CA ARG A 351 -26.96 -2.01 3.05
C ARG A 351 -27.01 -0.50 2.79
N LEU A 352 -27.07 -0.12 1.50
CA LEU A 352 -27.04 1.27 1.01
C LEU A 352 -28.15 2.17 1.59
N GLU A 353 -29.28 1.62 2.01
CA GLU A 353 -30.42 2.38 2.55
C GLU A 353 -30.32 2.66 4.06
N ALA A 354 -29.36 2.06 4.76
CA ALA A 354 -29.24 2.15 6.22
C ALA A 354 -29.10 3.60 6.70
N VAL A 355 -28.27 4.40 6.04
CA VAL A 355 -28.07 5.82 6.35
C VAL A 355 -29.38 6.60 6.27
N SER A 356 -30.16 6.41 5.20
CA SER A 356 -31.43 7.12 5.00
C SER A 356 -32.48 6.77 6.05
N ARG A 357 -32.50 5.50 6.49
CA ARG A 357 -33.41 5.03 7.52
C ARG A 357 -33.03 5.52 8.91
N LEU A 358 -31.73 5.55 9.22
CA LEU A 358 -31.21 6.14 10.47
C LEU A 358 -31.51 7.64 10.52
N GLN A 359 -31.27 8.38 9.43
CA GLN A 359 -31.64 9.80 9.32
C GLN A 359 -33.15 10.02 9.50
N GLY A 360 -33.99 9.17 8.88
CA GLY A 360 -35.44 9.18 9.06
C GLY A 360 -35.88 8.90 10.50
N ALA A 361 -35.11 8.12 11.25
CA ALA A 361 -35.30 7.84 12.68
C ALA A 361 -34.72 8.94 13.60
N GLY A 362 -34.22 10.05 13.05
CA GLY A 362 -33.70 11.19 13.79
C GLY A 362 -32.20 11.12 14.11
N PHE A 363 -31.47 10.11 13.63
CA PHE A 363 -30.02 10.04 13.81
C PHE A 363 -29.30 11.09 12.97
N ARG A 364 -28.36 11.82 13.59
CA ARG A 364 -27.45 12.77 12.94
C ARG A 364 -26.26 12.03 12.32
N VAL A 365 -26.52 11.26 11.27
CA VAL A 365 -25.51 10.54 10.49
C VAL A 365 -25.23 11.33 9.20
N GLY A 366 -23.98 11.67 8.95
CA GLY A 366 -23.52 12.28 7.71
C GLY A 366 -23.63 11.32 6.52
N LYS A 367 -23.68 11.85 5.29
CA LYS A 367 -23.68 11.01 4.08
C LYS A 367 -22.37 10.24 3.88
N ASP A 368 -21.28 10.76 4.44
CA ASP A 368 -19.93 10.18 4.34
C ASP A 368 -19.56 9.32 5.57
N ASP A 369 -20.45 9.25 6.56
CA ASP A 369 -20.28 8.41 7.74
C ASP A 369 -20.46 6.95 7.32
N VAL A 370 -19.37 6.20 7.37
CA VAL A 370 -19.38 4.75 7.08
C VAL A 370 -19.34 3.95 8.36
N VAL A 371 -18.67 4.45 9.40
CA VAL A 371 -18.67 3.82 10.71
C VAL A 371 -19.22 4.84 11.70
N ILE A 372 -20.21 4.44 12.50
CA ILE A 372 -20.82 5.31 13.51
C ILE A 372 -20.68 4.73 14.91
N PRO A 373 -20.61 5.58 15.95
CA PRO A 373 -20.90 5.19 17.32
C PRO A 373 -22.24 4.43 17.40
N TRP A 374 -22.25 3.28 18.06
CA TRP A 374 -23.44 2.43 18.16
C TRP A 374 -23.73 2.11 19.61
N ASN A 375 -24.98 2.19 20.07
CA ASN A 375 -25.35 1.97 21.48
C ASN A 375 -26.52 0.98 21.65
N VAL A 376 -26.92 0.30 20.58
CA VAL A 376 -28.05 -0.64 20.60
C VAL A 376 -27.56 -2.09 20.68
N ARG A 377 -28.10 -2.87 21.62
CA ARG A 377 -27.80 -4.30 21.78
C ARG A 377 -28.47 -5.09 20.68
N VAL A 378 -27.74 -5.74 19.77
CA VAL A 378 -28.32 -6.64 18.75
C VAL A 378 -28.26 -8.07 19.26
N ASN A 379 -29.39 -8.76 19.37
CA ASN A 379 -29.50 -10.17 19.73
C ASN A 379 -29.41 -11.03 18.46
N ALA A 380 -28.36 -11.86 18.38
CA ALA A 380 -28.08 -12.71 17.22
C ALA A 380 -29.13 -13.82 17.03
N SER A 381 -29.85 -14.20 18.09
CA SER A 381 -30.81 -15.32 18.05
C SER A 381 -32.17 -14.96 17.45
N ASP A 382 -32.62 -13.72 17.57
CA ASP A 382 -33.92 -13.25 17.07
C ASP A 382 -33.82 -12.04 16.14
N GLY A 383 -32.62 -11.52 15.90
CA GLY A 383 -32.36 -10.33 15.07
C GLY A 383 -32.96 -9.05 15.66
N LYS A 384 -33.43 -9.08 16.91
CA LYS A 384 -33.99 -7.90 17.58
C LYS A 384 -32.87 -7.16 18.26
N ALA A 385 -32.97 -5.84 18.26
CA ALA A 385 -32.07 -5.06 19.06
C ALA A 385 -32.83 -4.28 20.15
N SER A 386 -32.16 -4.01 21.25
CA SER A 386 -32.75 -3.42 22.45
C SER A 386 -31.82 -2.34 22.99
N ILE A 387 -32.41 -1.28 23.54
CA ILE A 387 -31.64 -0.22 24.18
C ILE A 387 -31.40 -0.62 25.64
N PRO A 388 -30.17 -0.55 26.16
CA PRO A 388 -29.90 -0.83 27.56
C PRO A 388 -30.61 0.18 28.46
N THR A 389 -31.40 -0.26 29.44
CA THR A 389 -32.19 0.59 30.34
C THR A 389 -31.35 1.37 31.36
N HIS A 390 -30.03 1.17 31.38
CA HIS A 390 -29.07 1.91 32.20
C HIS A 390 -27.98 2.51 31.31
N VAL A 391 -28.29 3.65 30.68
CA VAL A 391 -27.28 4.54 30.12
C VAL A 391 -26.57 5.18 31.31
N GLY A 392 -25.37 4.72 31.66
CA GLY A 392 -24.48 5.52 32.51
C GLY A 392 -24.27 6.88 31.84
N ASP A 393 -24.16 7.95 32.64
CA ASP A 393 -24.20 9.34 32.16
C ASP A 393 -23.46 9.53 30.82
N PRO A 394 -24.13 10.10 29.79
CA PRO A 394 -23.47 10.39 28.53
C PRO A 394 -22.26 11.28 28.82
N ASP A 395 -21.07 10.89 28.33
CA ASP A 395 -19.93 11.80 28.30
C ASP A 395 -20.41 13.10 27.61
N PRO A 396 -20.39 14.25 28.31
CA PRO A 396 -20.93 15.49 27.78
C PRO A 396 -20.19 15.97 26.51
N ASN A 397 -19.04 15.37 26.18
CA ASN A 397 -18.25 15.69 25.00
C ASN A 397 -18.49 14.76 23.80
N ILE A 398 -19.35 13.74 23.92
CA ILE A 398 -19.68 12.83 22.83
C ILE A 398 -21.06 13.16 22.29
N GLU A 399 -21.12 13.76 21.10
CA GLU A 399 -22.37 13.83 20.34
C GLU A 399 -22.76 12.41 19.91
N ILE A 400 -23.73 11.82 20.62
CA ILE A 400 -24.43 10.63 20.12
C ILE A 400 -25.13 11.08 18.83
N PRO A 401 -24.92 10.39 17.69
CA PRO A 401 -25.49 10.80 16.42
C PRO A 401 -27.00 10.54 16.36
N GLY A 402 -27.80 10.92 17.36
CA GLY A 402 -29.25 10.76 17.39
C GLY A 402 -29.89 11.22 18.69
N PRO A 403 -31.24 11.27 18.74
CA PRO A 403 -31.96 11.60 19.97
C PRO A 403 -31.61 10.62 21.08
N LEU A 404 -31.69 11.08 22.34
CA LEU A 404 -31.71 10.18 23.49
C LEU A 404 -32.88 9.21 23.29
N LEU A 405 -32.55 7.93 23.08
CA LEU A 405 -33.52 6.92 22.68
C LEU A 405 -34.38 6.55 23.89
N ASN A 406 -35.46 7.28 24.10
CA ASN A 406 -36.49 6.98 25.11
C ASN A 406 -37.53 5.96 24.61
N GLU A 407 -37.51 5.58 23.33
CA GLU A 407 -38.44 4.63 22.71
C GLU A 407 -37.75 3.29 22.42
N THR A 408 -38.42 2.19 22.79
CA THR A 408 -37.87 0.82 22.82
C THR A 408 -37.75 0.13 21.47
N ASP A 409 -38.31 0.69 20.40
CA ASP A 409 -38.45 0.00 19.11
C ASP A 409 -37.88 0.82 17.95
N LEU A 410 -36.56 0.78 17.78
CA LEU A 410 -35.95 1.10 16.50
C LEU A 410 -36.28 -0.02 15.50
N PRO A 411 -36.52 0.26 14.21
CA PRO A 411 -36.59 -0.79 13.20
C PRO A 411 -35.17 -1.34 12.98
N LEU A 412 -34.82 -2.38 13.72
CA LEU A 412 -33.44 -2.86 13.90
C LEU A 412 -33.02 -3.95 12.90
N ASP A 413 -33.76 -4.09 11.82
CA ASP A 413 -33.33 -4.76 10.59
C ASP A 413 -32.31 -3.92 9.78
N ILE A 414 -31.97 -2.71 10.25
CA ILE A 414 -31.11 -1.77 9.53
C ILE A 414 -29.64 -2.18 9.53
N ILE A 415 -29.08 -2.65 10.66
CA ILE A 415 -27.66 -3.02 10.78
C ILE A 415 -27.55 -4.48 11.24
N PRO A 416 -27.07 -5.39 10.36
CA PRO A 416 -26.77 -6.78 10.72
C PRO A 416 -25.72 -6.88 11.83
N ALA A 417 -25.77 -7.96 12.62
CA ALA A 417 -24.80 -8.22 13.68
C ALA A 417 -23.35 -8.29 13.16
N ASP A 418 -23.15 -8.84 11.96
CA ASP A 418 -21.83 -8.96 11.30
C ASP A 418 -21.20 -7.59 10.94
N CYS A 419 -22.01 -6.52 10.96
CA CYS A 419 -21.59 -5.16 10.67
C CYS A 419 -21.26 -4.37 11.94
N ILE A 420 -21.26 -5.02 13.12
CA ILE A 420 -21.04 -4.38 14.41
C ILE A 420 -19.64 -4.73 14.93
N TYR A 421 -18.91 -3.69 15.26
CA TYR A 421 -17.64 -3.74 15.96
C TYR A 421 -17.88 -3.72 17.48
N SER A 422 -17.26 -4.64 18.21
CA SER A 422 -17.45 -4.79 19.65
C SER A 422 -16.15 -5.02 20.42
N MET A 423 -15.91 -4.23 21.47
CA MET A 423 -14.85 -4.48 22.45
C MET A 423 -15.43 -4.66 23.85
N GLY A 424 -15.00 -5.70 24.57
CA GLY A 424 -15.36 -5.91 25.97
C GLY A 424 -14.80 -4.81 26.88
N SER A 425 -15.60 -4.32 27.84
CA SER A 425 -15.16 -3.28 28.79
C SER A 425 -13.92 -3.67 29.55
N ASP A 426 -13.84 -4.92 30.00
CA ASP A 426 -12.75 -5.38 30.85
C ASP A 426 -11.41 -5.38 30.09
N ALA A 427 -11.46 -5.69 28.79
CA ALA A 427 -10.30 -5.61 27.91
C ALA A 427 -9.85 -4.16 27.68
N VAL A 428 -10.81 -3.23 27.52
CA VAL A 428 -10.49 -1.80 27.34
C VAL A 428 -9.95 -1.18 28.63
N TYR A 429 -10.65 -1.35 29.75
CA TYR A 429 -10.25 -0.75 31.04
C TYR A 429 -8.94 -1.32 31.55
N SER A 430 -8.71 -2.62 31.41
CA SER A 430 -7.42 -3.21 31.81
C SER A 430 -6.24 -2.56 31.07
N ILE A 431 -6.38 -2.30 29.77
CA ILE A 431 -5.35 -1.63 28.95
C ILE A 431 -5.19 -0.17 29.38
N GLN A 432 -6.28 0.57 29.57
CA GLN A 432 -6.24 1.97 29.97
C GLN A 432 -5.63 2.15 31.36
N GLU A 433 -6.02 1.33 32.34
CA GLU A 433 -5.45 1.31 33.69
C GLU A 433 -3.96 0.94 33.66
N TYR A 434 -3.58 -0.06 32.86
CA TYR A 434 -2.18 -0.42 32.69
C TYR A 434 -1.37 0.73 32.09
N LEU A 435 -1.84 1.37 31.02
CA LEU A 435 -1.18 2.51 30.40
C LEU A 435 -1.05 3.68 31.37
N ALA A 436 -2.07 3.94 32.18
CA ALA A 436 -2.03 4.97 33.20
C ALA A 436 -0.93 4.73 34.22
N ILE A 437 -0.69 3.49 34.64
CA ILE A 437 0.39 3.14 35.59
C ILE A 437 1.74 3.11 34.86
N TYR A 438 1.80 2.50 33.69
CA TYR A 438 3.02 2.30 32.90
C TYR A 438 3.63 3.64 32.47
N LEU A 439 2.79 4.60 32.08
CA LEU A 439 3.19 5.93 31.64
C LEU A 439 3.23 6.97 32.77
N ASN A 440 2.99 6.59 34.03
CA ASN A 440 3.14 7.50 35.16
C ASN A 440 4.59 7.49 35.66
N GLY A 441 5.18 8.66 35.76
CA GLY A 441 6.50 8.82 36.33
C GLY A 441 7.16 10.14 35.96
N ASN A 442 8.39 10.31 36.42
CA ASN A 442 9.18 11.49 36.14
C ASN A 442 10.61 11.14 35.72
N ILE A 443 11.22 12.05 34.96
CA ILE A 443 12.66 12.08 34.69
C ILE A 443 13.27 13.20 35.50
N GLY A 444 14.36 12.88 36.20
CA GLY A 444 15.23 13.83 36.86
C GLY A 444 16.69 13.66 36.45
N HIS A 445 17.59 14.17 37.29
CA HIS A 445 19.02 14.29 36.99
C HIS A 445 19.75 13.00 36.57
N SER A 446 19.42 11.87 37.19
CA SER A 446 20.08 10.58 36.89
C SER A 446 19.12 9.39 36.88
N ASN A 447 17.84 9.62 37.15
CA ASN A 447 16.85 8.58 37.41
C ASN A 447 15.55 8.86 36.63
N GLY A 448 14.85 7.78 36.30
CA GLY A 448 13.54 7.81 35.66
C GLY A 448 13.22 6.45 35.04
N PRO A 449 11.95 6.05 34.95
CA PRO A 449 11.58 4.77 34.36
C PRO A 449 12.02 4.69 32.88
N PRO A 450 12.46 3.51 32.38
CA PRO A 450 12.98 3.36 31.03
C PRO A 450 11.99 3.79 29.94
N GLN A 451 10.70 3.55 30.16
CA GLN A 451 9.63 3.93 29.23
C GLN A 451 9.47 5.45 29.13
N ILE A 452 9.53 6.15 30.26
CA ILE A 452 9.46 7.62 30.29
C ILE A 452 10.73 8.22 29.69
N ARG A 453 11.89 7.57 29.85
CA ARG A 453 13.15 7.99 29.22
C ARG A 453 13.10 7.89 27.70
N ALA A 454 12.50 6.83 27.17
CA ALA A 454 12.29 6.68 25.73
C ALA A 454 11.41 7.80 25.16
N ILE A 455 10.39 8.23 25.91
CA ILE A 455 9.48 9.32 25.51
C ILE A 455 10.17 10.69 25.63
N PHE A 456 10.88 10.93 26.74
CA PHE A 456 11.63 12.16 26.98
C PHE A 456 12.75 12.37 25.95
N ASN A 457 13.39 11.27 25.54
CA ASN A 457 14.45 11.23 24.53
C ASN A 457 15.48 12.35 24.74
N ASP A 458 16.18 12.39 25.87
CA ASP A 458 17.21 13.39 26.20
C ASP A 458 16.82 14.86 25.90
N SER A 459 15.59 15.26 26.25
CA SER A 459 14.96 16.57 25.98
C SER A 459 14.64 16.92 24.52
N TYR A 460 14.75 15.95 23.61
CA TYR A 460 14.25 16.06 22.23
C TYR A 460 12.72 15.85 22.12
N ALA A 461 12.01 15.84 23.25
CA ALA A 461 10.56 15.79 23.30
C ALA A 461 9.95 17.07 22.67
N SER A 462 8.91 16.87 21.87
CA SER A 462 8.10 17.89 21.21
C SER A 462 6.66 17.40 21.15
N PHE A 463 5.68 18.27 20.91
CA PHE A 463 4.31 17.82 20.69
C PHE A 463 4.23 16.76 19.57
N SER A 464 4.99 16.94 18.47
CA SER A 464 5.04 15.98 17.37
C SER A 464 5.61 14.62 17.79
N SER A 465 6.68 14.59 18.59
CA SER A 465 7.27 13.34 19.06
C SER A 465 6.34 12.63 20.05
N ILE A 466 5.73 13.37 21.00
CA ILE A 466 4.77 12.81 21.95
C ILE A 466 3.57 12.21 21.20
N ASN A 467 2.98 12.98 20.28
CA ASN A 467 1.87 12.50 19.46
C ASN A 467 2.24 11.25 18.66
N ARG A 468 3.44 11.22 18.06
CA ARG A 468 3.94 10.04 17.34
C ARG A 468 4.08 8.83 18.26
N THR A 469 4.66 8.99 19.45
CA THR A 469 4.85 7.88 20.40
C THR A 469 3.52 7.30 20.87
N PHE A 470 2.54 8.14 21.21
CA PHE A 470 1.20 7.66 21.59
C PHE A 470 0.50 6.94 20.43
N ASN A 471 0.63 7.44 19.19
CA ASN A 471 0.12 6.75 18.01
C ASN A 471 0.80 5.39 17.81
N SER A 472 2.11 5.29 18.00
CA SER A 472 2.84 4.04 17.89
C SER A 472 2.44 3.00 18.94
N ILE A 473 2.21 3.43 20.19
CA ILE A 473 1.68 2.55 21.25
C ILE A 473 0.27 2.05 20.86
N ALA A 474 -0.60 2.95 20.41
CA ALA A 474 -1.94 2.61 19.97
C ALA A 474 -1.93 1.65 18.76
N GLU A 475 -0.98 1.81 17.84
CA GLU A 475 -0.77 0.91 16.70
C GLU A 475 -0.26 -0.46 17.16
N GLY A 476 0.69 -0.52 18.11
CA GLY A 476 1.11 -1.77 18.74
C GLY A 476 -0.07 -2.57 19.29
N ILE A 477 -0.93 -1.93 20.08
CA ILE A 477 -2.14 -2.56 20.63
C ILE A 477 -3.09 -2.99 19.50
N THR A 478 -3.30 -2.15 18.50
CA THR A 478 -4.15 -2.47 17.32
C THR A 478 -3.66 -3.73 16.62
N GLN A 479 -2.35 -3.90 16.47
CA GLN A 479 -1.75 -5.04 15.80
C GLN A 479 -1.89 -6.32 16.63
N ARG A 480 -1.82 -6.23 17.97
CA ARG A 480 -2.21 -7.35 18.83
C ARG A 480 -3.66 -7.76 18.57
N ILE A 481 -4.60 -6.81 18.59
CA ILE A 481 -6.04 -7.10 18.41
C ILE A 481 -6.29 -7.84 17.10
N ARG A 482 -5.67 -7.40 16.00
CA ARG A 482 -5.75 -8.06 14.69
C ARG A 482 -5.17 -9.48 14.67
N SER A 483 -4.26 -9.81 15.58
CA SER A 483 -3.57 -11.11 15.64
C SER A 483 -4.27 -12.18 16.51
N VAL A 484 -5.12 -11.79 17.48
CA VAL A 484 -5.67 -12.68 18.51
C VAL A 484 -6.67 -13.68 17.92
N ARG A 485 -7.59 -13.17 17.10
CA ARG A 485 -8.61 -13.90 16.35
C ARG A 485 -8.98 -13.03 15.15
N ALA A 486 -8.46 -13.37 13.98
CA ALA A 486 -9.04 -12.86 12.74
C ALA A 486 -10.41 -13.53 12.60
N GLU A 487 -11.44 -12.93 13.20
CA GLU A 487 -12.82 -13.42 13.07
C GLU A 487 -13.31 -13.26 11.63
N ASP A 488 -12.78 -12.26 10.93
CA ASP A 488 -13.00 -11.99 9.51
C ASP A 488 -11.68 -11.75 8.76
N VAL A 489 -11.67 -12.08 7.47
CA VAL A 489 -10.51 -11.89 6.59
C VAL A 489 -10.88 -10.95 5.45
N HIS A 490 -10.13 -9.85 5.29
CA HIS A 490 -10.28 -8.98 4.13
C HIS A 490 -9.60 -9.60 2.91
N GLN A 491 -10.30 -9.69 1.78
CA GLN A 491 -9.83 -10.37 0.57
C GLN A 491 -9.50 -9.36 -0.53
N GLY A 492 -8.36 -9.57 -1.19
CA GLY A 492 -7.88 -8.75 -2.29
C GLY A 492 -7.55 -9.58 -3.52
N LYS A 493 -7.39 -8.89 -4.65
CA LYS A 493 -6.94 -9.49 -5.90
C LYS A 493 -5.42 -9.61 -5.88
N VAL A 494 -4.93 -10.78 -6.27
CA VAL A 494 -3.48 -11.01 -6.43
C VAL A 494 -3.05 -10.53 -7.79
N VAL A 495 -1.94 -9.79 -7.85
CA VAL A 495 -1.35 -9.33 -9.11
C VAL A 495 -0.15 -10.20 -9.47
N VAL A 496 -0.23 -10.86 -10.61
CA VAL A 496 0.88 -11.61 -11.22
C VAL A 496 1.64 -10.67 -12.14
N VAL A 497 2.95 -10.57 -11.94
CA VAL A 497 3.87 -9.85 -12.83
C VAL A 497 4.53 -10.89 -13.73
N SER A 498 4.23 -10.87 -15.03
CA SER A 498 5.03 -11.65 -15.99
C SER A 498 6.31 -10.88 -16.30
N LEU A 499 7.47 -11.50 -16.08
CA LEU A 499 8.79 -10.86 -16.25
C LEU A 499 9.20 -10.75 -17.73
N SER A 500 9.45 -9.54 -18.21
CA SER A 500 10.48 -9.16 -19.18
C SER A 500 10.72 -7.64 -19.17
N LYS A 501 11.79 -7.19 -18.48
CA LYS A 501 12.25 -5.80 -18.49
C LYS A 501 12.34 -5.26 -19.93
N CYS A 502 11.59 -4.21 -20.23
CA CYS A 502 11.90 -3.32 -21.34
C CYS A 502 12.42 -1.98 -20.82
N GLY A 503 13.58 -1.58 -21.34
CA GLY A 503 14.18 -0.29 -21.03
C GLY A 503 13.72 0.80 -21.99
N GLY A 504 13.50 1.99 -21.44
CA GLY A 504 13.56 3.26 -22.17
C GLY A 504 12.19 3.88 -22.46
N ASP A 505 11.98 5.04 -21.84
CA ASP A 505 10.82 5.94 -21.97
C ASP A 505 10.34 6.15 -23.41
N PHE A 506 9.04 5.98 -23.60
CA PHE A 506 8.27 6.79 -24.53
C PHE A 506 7.07 7.34 -23.77
N ASP A 507 7.11 8.66 -23.55
CA ASP A 507 6.00 9.47 -23.06
C ASP A 507 4.75 9.20 -23.90
N ASP A 508 3.72 8.65 -23.26
CA ASP A 508 2.33 9.15 -23.28
C ASP A 508 1.39 8.07 -22.72
N GLY A 509 0.87 8.31 -21.51
CA GLY A 509 -0.46 7.87 -21.08
C GLY A 509 -0.70 6.36 -20.83
N VAL A 510 -0.71 6.00 -19.53
CA VAL A 510 -1.54 4.95 -18.88
C VAL A 510 -1.62 3.56 -19.54
N PRO A 511 -0.98 2.51 -18.97
CA PRO A 511 -1.28 1.14 -19.34
C PRO A 511 -2.43 0.61 -18.47
N LEU A 512 -3.65 0.61 -19.02
CA LEU A 512 -4.76 -0.20 -18.52
C LEU A 512 -4.70 -1.56 -19.23
N CYS A 513 -4.20 -2.60 -18.57
CA CYS A 513 -4.45 -3.98 -19.01
C CYS A 513 -5.95 -4.24 -18.84
N GLY A 514 -6.69 -4.31 -19.95
CA GLY A 514 -8.15 -4.36 -19.97
C GLY A 514 -8.72 -5.63 -19.31
N HIS A 515 -9.68 -5.42 -18.39
CA HIS A 515 -10.55 -6.45 -17.84
C HIS A 515 -11.50 -6.98 -18.93
N TYR A 516 -11.44 -8.27 -19.25
CA TYR A 516 -12.56 -8.97 -19.91
C TYR A 516 -13.37 -9.69 -18.83
N THR A 517 -14.56 -9.19 -18.52
CA THR A 517 -15.60 -9.94 -17.81
C THR A 517 -16.69 -10.28 -18.82
N GLY A 518 -16.90 -11.57 -19.09
CA GLY A 518 -18.05 -12.03 -19.84
C GLY A 518 -19.30 -11.96 -18.98
N ASP A 519 -20.44 -11.54 -19.55
CA ASP A 519 -21.54 -12.44 -19.91
C ASP A 519 -22.81 -11.63 -20.23
N ARG A 520 -23.36 -11.80 -21.45
CA ARG A 520 -24.81 -11.81 -21.75
C ARG A 520 -25.07 -11.94 -23.26
N GLY A 521 -25.77 -13.02 -23.60
CA GLY A 521 -26.84 -12.96 -24.61
C GLY A 521 -26.55 -13.64 -25.94
N ALA A 522 -26.80 -14.94 -26.00
CA ALA A 522 -27.15 -15.61 -27.24
C ALA A 522 -28.34 -14.87 -27.91
N LYS A 523 -28.12 -14.32 -29.11
CA LYS A 523 -29.11 -14.21 -30.19
C LYS A 523 -28.37 -13.98 -31.51
N GLY A 524 -28.74 -14.81 -32.49
CA GLY A 524 -27.95 -15.08 -33.68
C GLY A 524 -27.67 -13.89 -34.59
N ALA A 525 -26.50 -13.95 -35.22
CA ALA A 525 -26.25 -13.38 -36.53
C ALA A 525 -25.36 -14.38 -37.29
N LYS A 526 -25.95 -15.02 -38.31
CA LYS A 526 -25.20 -15.61 -39.40
C LYS A 526 -24.35 -14.50 -40.03
N GLY A 527 -23.05 -14.74 -40.17
CA GLY A 527 -22.12 -13.83 -40.82
C GLY A 527 -20.84 -14.60 -41.13
N ASP A 528 -20.72 -15.00 -42.38
CA ASP A 528 -19.63 -15.79 -42.96
C ASP A 528 -18.25 -15.12 -42.80
N GLY A 529 -17.19 -15.93 -42.77
CA GLY A 529 -15.85 -15.46 -43.16
C GLY A 529 -14.66 -15.75 -42.25
N TRP A 530 -14.53 -16.93 -41.65
CA TRP A 530 -13.20 -17.40 -41.20
C TRP A 530 -12.57 -18.22 -42.34
N GLY A 531 -11.78 -17.54 -43.17
CA GLY A 531 -10.94 -18.19 -44.17
C GLY A 531 -9.90 -19.06 -43.47
N ARG A 532 -9.95 -20.38 -43.73
CA ARG A 532 -8.92 -21.34 -43.34
C ARG A 532 -7.55 -20.83 -43.79
N LEU A 533 -6.61 -20.71 -42.85
CA LEU A 533 -5.20 -20.62 -43.18
C LEU A 533 -4.72 -22.04 -43.52
N GLU A 534 -4.99 -22.50 -44.75
CA GLU A 534 -4.36 -23.72 -45.27
C GLU A 534 -2.93 -23.38 -45.68
N ILE A 535 -1.97 -23.93 -44.92
CA ILE A 535 -0.55 -23.89 -45.24
C ILE A 535 -0.35 -24.82 -46.44
N PHE A 536 -0.32 -24.25 -47.66
CA PHE A 536 0.03 -24.98 -48.87
C PHE A 536 1.52 -25.34 -48.84
N ALA A 537 1.82 -26.61 -48.61
CA ALA A 537 3.11 -27.20 -48.94
C ALA A 537 3.22 -27.32 -50.47
N PHE A 538 4.15 -26.59 -51.09
CA PHE A 538 4.51 -26.78 -52.49
C PHE A 538 5.46 -27.98 -52.62
N ALA A 539 4.94 -29.12 -53.06
CA ALA A 539 5.73 -30.18 -53.66
C ALA A 539 5.77 -29.97 -55.18
N TYR A 540 6.96 -29.88 -55.77
CA TYR A 540 7.15 -29.98 -57.22
C TYR A 540 8.16 -31.09 -57.49
N GLY A 541 7.72 -32.11 -58.23
CA GLY A 541 8.52 -33.25 -58.67
C GLY A 541 8.81 -33.24 -60.17
N ALA A 542 9.82 -34.03 -60.56
CA ALA A 542 9.91 -34.89 -61.76
C ALA A 542 11.37 -35.41 -61.84
N ARG A 543 11.71 -36.66 -62.19
CA ARG A 543 11.21 -37.49 -63.30
C ARG A 543 11.41 -39.00 -63.07
N ARG A 544 10.42 -39.72 -63.58
CA ARG A 544 10.36 -41.09 -64.17
C ARG A 544 11.70 -41.74 -64.59
N PHE A 545 11.93 -42.98 -64.16
CA PHE A 545 12.53 -44.04 -64.99
C PHE A 545 11.97 -45.42 -64.60
N GLU A 546 11.96 -46.26 -65.63
CA GLU A 546 11.33 -47.55 -65.94
C GLU A 546 11.05 -48.66 -64.91
N LYS A 547 10.08 -49.47 -65.37
CA LYS A 547 9.52 -50.75 -64.95
C LYS A 547 10.58 -51.86 -64.99
N LEU A 548 10.61 -52.76 -64.00
CA LEU A 548 10.93 -54.19 -64.17
C LEU A 548 10.38 -55.00 -62.99
N GLU A 549 9.79 -56.14 -63.33
CA GLU A 549 9.15 -57.15 -62.47
C GLU A 549 10.15 -57.87 -61.54
N GLY A 550 9.62 -58.47 -60.47
CA GLY A 550 10.37 -59.43 -59.65
C GLY A 550 9.59 -59.89 -58.41
N ASP A 551 9.01 -61.09 -58.50
CA ASP A 551 8.39 -61.90 -57.45
C ASP A 551 9.18 -61.96 -56.13
N GLY A 552 8.47 -62.22 -55.02
CA GLY A 552 9.09 -62.97 -53.91
C GLY A 552 8.61 -62.67 -52.48
N ALA A 553 7.57 -63.39 -52.06
CA ALA A 553 7.47 -64.11 -50.79
C ALA A 553 7.84 -63.44 -49.43
N SER A 554 6.80 -63.35 -48.57
CA SER A 554 6.65 -64.12 -47.32
C SER A 554 7.59 -63.89 -46.11
N ARG A 555 6.90 -63.75 -44.96
CA ARG A 555 7.22 -64.21 -43.59
C ARG A 555 7.90 -63.27 -42.57
N LYS A 556 7.11 -63.09 -41.48
CA LYS A 556 7.42 -63.26 -40.04
C LYS A 556 8.45 -62.32 -39.39
N GLY A 557 7.92 -61.33 -38.68
CA GLY A 557 7.89 -61.22 -37.21
C GLY A 557 9.16 -61.39 -36.38
N HIS A 558 9.43 -60.41 -35.50
CA HIS A 558 9.70 -60.70 -34.09
C HIS A 558 9.54 -59.45 -33.21
N ASN A 559 9.07 -59.71 -31.99
CA ASN A 559 8.95 -58.79 -30.86
C ASN A 559 10.30 -58.27 -30.37
N GLY A 560 10.22 -57.12 -29.70
CA GLY A 560 11.20 -56.56 -28.77
C GLY A 560 10.57 -55.35 -28.10
#